data_AF-A0A4P9JD24-F1
#
_entry.id   AF-A0A4P9JD24-F1
#
_cell.length_a   1.000
_cell.length_b   1.000
_cell.length_c   1.000
_cell.angle_alpha   90.00
_cell.angle_beta   90.00
_cell.angle_gamma   90.00
#
_symmetry.space_group_name_H-M   'P 1'
#
loop_
_entity.id
_entity.type
_entity.pdbx_description
1 polymer ?
#
loop_
_entity_poly.entity_id
_entity_poly.type
_entity_poly.pdbx_seq_one_letter_code
_entity_poly.pdbx_strand_id
1 'polypeptide(L)'
;MDRHDWDVHLPEPHRPRPDAGPVPPAAVLAGLESEDWQVREAACRVAGGQGVTEAERALEGLLADPDPRVRSAAAHALGTVGRESAARVLHGLVMDPDSVLASAAEEALERIAERLGRPDLRPGTDY
;
A
#
# COMPACT_ATOMS: atom_id res chain seq x y z
N MET A 1 43.92 30.09 16.43
CA MET A 1 42.57 30.33 16.99
C MET A 1 41.87 31.29 16.05
N ASP A 2 40.64 31.13 15.57
CA ASP A 2 39.63 30.06 15.66
C ASP A 2 38.48 30.56 14.77
N ARG A 3 37.86 29.65 13.99
CA ARG A 3 36.45 29.68 13.54
C ARG A 3 36.02 30.88 12.66
N HIS A 4 35.39 30.69 11.50
CA HIS A 4 34.12 29.98 11.35
C HIS A 4 33.96 29.54 9.89
N ASP A 5 34.20 28.26 9.69
CA ASP A 5 33.76 27.46 8.55
C ASP A 5 32.23 27.30 8.71
N TRP A 6 31.44 28.13 8.01
CA TRP A 6 29.97 28.08 8.07
C TRP A 6 29.39 27.44 6.81
N ASP A 7 30.19 26.69 6.04
CA ASP A 7 29.69 25.83 4.97
C ASP A 7 28.97 24.63 5.60
N VAL A 8 27.82 24.91 6.21
CA VAL A 8 26.82 23.93 6.58
C VAL A 8 26.24 23.42 5.26
N HIS A 9 26.93 22.46 4.66
CA HIS A 9 26.36 21.56 3.69
C HIS A 9 25.22 20.82 4.38
N LEU A 10 24.06 21.46 4.44
CA LEU A 10 22.82 20.80 4.79
C LEU A 10 22.69 19.66 3.79
N PRO A 11 22.66 18.38 4.23
CA PRO A 11 22.46 17.29 3.30
C PRO A 11 21.12 17.56 2.61
N GLU A 12 21.17 17.74 1.29
CA GLU A 12 19.96 17.87 0.47
C GLU A 12 19.01 16.74 0.87
N PRO A 13 17.70 17.00 1.06
CA PRO A 13 16.76 15.94 1.36
C PRO A 13 16.92 14.89 0.27
N HIS A 14 17.31 13.67 0.66
CA HIS A 14 17.63 12.58 -0.25
C HIS A 14 16.43 12.35 -1.19
N ARG A 15 16.41 13.06 -2.31
CA ARG A 15 15.48 12.80 -3.39
C ARG A 15 15.87 11.42 -3.92
N PRO A 16 14.95 10.43 -3.94
CA PRO A 16 15.26 9.16 -4.55
C PRO A 16 15.74 9.43 -5.99
N ARG A 17 16.89 8.84 -6.35
CA ARG A 17 17.50 9.07 -7.68
C ARG A 17 16.51 8.61 -8.76
N PRO A 18 16.25 9.43 -9.80
CA PRO A 18 15.25 9.15 -10.83
C PRO A 18 15.59 7.95 -11.74
N ASP A 19 16.73 7.28 -11.53
CA ASP A 19 17.21 6.12 -12.30
C ASP A 19 17.21 4.81 -11.48
N ALA A 20 16.65 4.81 -10.26
CA ALA A 20 16.47 3.56 -9.53
C ALA A 20 15.46 2.70 -10.31
N GLY A 21 15.94 1.59 -10.89
CA GLY A 21 15.09 0.61 -11.56
C GLY A 21 13.99 0.05 -10.64
N PRO A 22 13.17 -0.89 -11.14
CA PRO A 22 12.10 -1.48 -10.34
C PRO A 22 12.65 -1.97 -9.00
N VAL A 23 11.91 -1.68 -7.94
CA VAL A 23 12.30 -2.03 -6.57
C VAL A 23 12.20 -3.55 -6.47
N PRO A 24 13.26 -4.26 -6.06
CA PRO A 24 13.21 -5.71 -6.03
C PRO A 24 12.12 -6.19 -5.07
N PRO A 25 11.34 -7.25 -5.42
CA PRO A 25 10.25 -7.74 -4.58
C PRO A 25 10.65 -7.99 -3.12
N ALA A 26 11.85 -8.51 -2.89
CA ALA A 26 12.37 -8.72 -1.54
C ALA A 26 12.49 -7.43 -0.71
N ALA A 27 12.89 -6.32 -1.34
CA ALA A 27 12.96 -5.02 -0.66
C ALA A 27 11.57 -4.44 -0.41
N VAL A 28 10.62 -4.67 -1.31
CA VAL A 28 9.21 -4.29 -1.10
C VAL A 28 8.65 -5.04 0.11
N LEU A 29 8.83 -6.37 0.16
CA LEU A 29 8.38 -7.20 1.27
C LEU A 29 9.00 -6.77 2.60
N ALA A 30 10.31 -6.51 2.64
CA ALA A 30 10.97 -6.00 3.82
C ALA A 30 10.43 -4.62 4.26
N GLY A 31 10.07 -3.76 3.31
CA GLY A 31 9.46 -2.45 3.59
C GLY A 31 8.08 -2.54 4.23
N LEU A 32 7.28 -3.56 3.88
CA LEU A 32 5.96 -3.81 4.48
C LEU A 32 6.06 -4.18 5.97
N GLU A 33 7.20 -4.73 6.40
CA GLU A 33 7.48 -5.12 7.79
C GLU A 33 8.20 -4.04 8.59
N SER A 34 8.43 -2.85 8.01
CA SER A 34 9.16 -1.77 8.66
C SER A 34 8.44 -1.25 9.91
N GLU A 35 9.20 -0.88 10.95
CA GLU A 35 8.66 -0.21 12.13
C GLU A 35 8.13 1.20 11.79
N ASP A 36 8.70 1.84 10.76
CA ASP A 36 8.27 3.16 10.29
C ASP A 36 7.02 3.05 9.40
N TRP A 37 5.92 3.68 9.83
CA TRP A 37 4.66 3.68 9.10
C TRP A 37 4.79 4.32 7.70
N GLN A 38 5.69 5.30 7.53
CA GLN A 38 5.94 5.94 6.23
C GLN A 38 6.57 4.96 5.24
N VAL A 39 7.47 4.10 5.75
CA VAL A 39 8.11 3.06 4.94
C VAL A 39 7.09 1.98 4.57
N ARG A 40 6.23 1.56 5.50
CA ARG A 40 5.14 0.61 5.21
C ARG A 40 4.18 1.16 4.16
N GLU A 41 3.74 2.40 4.29
CA GLU A 41 2.88 3.09 3.32
C GLU A 41 3.52 3.14 1.92
N ALA A 42 4.81 3.54 1.86
CA ALA A 42 5.55 3.57 0.61
C ALA A 42 5.68 2.17 -0.01
N ALA A 43 5.96 1.14 0.80
CA ALA A 43 6.05 -0.23 0.36
C ALA A 43 4.72 -0.75 -0.19
N CYS A 44 3.58 -0.43 0.42
CA CYS A 44 2.25 -0.75 -0.12
C CYS A 44 2.05 -0.14 -1.52
N ARG A 45 2.36 1.16 -1.68
CA ARG A 45 2.25 1.85 -2.97
C ARG A 45 3.12 1.23 -4.03
N VAL A 46 4.36 0.88 -3.67
CA VAL A 46 5.31 0.23 -4.58
C VAL A 46 4.84 -1.17 -4.95
N ALA A 47 4.34 -1.96 -3.99
CA ALA A 47 3.79 -3.29 -4.24
C ALA A 47 2.64 -3.25 -5.24
N GLY A 48 1.68 -2.33 -5.05
CA GLY A 48 0.58 -2.10 -5.98
C GLY A 48 1.07 -1.63 -7.35
N GLY A 49 1.91 -0.59 -7.39
CA GLY A 49 2.40 0.00 -8.63
C GLY A 49 3.27 -0.92 -9.49
N GLN A 50 3.99 -1.86 -8.88
CA GLN A 50 4.83 -2.84 -9.60
C GLN A 50 4.16 -4.21 -9.76
N GLY A 51 2.96 -4.41 -9.21
CA GLY A 51 2.24 -5.68 -9.34
C GLY A 51 2.87 -6.83 -8.55
N VAL A 52 3.45 -6.56 -7.38
CA VAL A 52 4.17 -7.56 -6.55
C VAL A 52 3.16 -8.51 -5.89
N THR A 53 2.76 -9.57 -6.59
CA THR A 53 1.71 -10.49 -6.12
C THR A 53 2.11 -11.34 -4.91
N GLU A 54 3.40 -11.45 -4.64
CA GLU A 54 3.95 -12.09 -3.44
C GLU A 54 3.64 -11.29 -2.17
N ALA A 55 3.35 -9.99 -2.31
CA ALA A 55 2.99 -9.11 -1.20
C ALA A 55 1.56 -9.30 -0.69
N GLU A 56 0.69 -10.06 -1.40
CA GLU A 56 -0.73 -10.21 -1.05
C GLU A 56 -0.96 -10.51 0.44
N ARG A 57 -0.26 -11.53 0.98
CA ARG A 57 -0.37 -11.92 2.40
C ARG A 57 0.08 -10.83 3.37
N ALA A 58 1.15 -10.12 3.05
CA ALA A 58 1.67 -9.04 3.89
C ALA A 58 0.72 -7.83 3.86
N LEU A 59 0.19 -7.49 2.69
CA LEU A 59 -0.78 -6.41 2.51
C LEU A 59 -2.10 -6.71 3.24
N GLU A 60 -2.58 -7.97 3.23
CA GLU A 60 -3.75 -8.38 4.03
C GLU A 60 -3.54 -8.10 5.53
N GLY A 61 -2.34 -8.33 6.06
CA GLY A 61 -2.01 -8.02 7.45
C GLY A 61 -2.02 -6.52 7.76
N LEU A 62 -1.60 -5.69 6.81
CA LEU A 62 -1.54 -4.23 6.96
C LEU A 62 -2.91 -3.55 6.87
N LEU A 63 -3.98 -4.27 6.54
CA LEU A 63 -5.35 -3.76 6.66
C LEU A 63 -5.74 -3.47 8.11
N ALA A 64 -5.05 -4.07 9.08
CA ALA A 64 -5.22 -3.81 10.51
C ALA A 64 -4.11 -2.92 11.10
N ASP A 65 -3.32 -2.25 10.26
CA ASP A 65 -2.24 -1.38 10.72
C ASP A 65 -2.77 -0.24 11.63
N PRO A 66 -2.05 0.13 12.70
CA PRO A 66 -2.46 1.26 13.54
C PRO A 66 -2.55 2.57 12.76
N ASP A 67 -1.74 2.75 11.72
CA ASP A 67 -1.75 3.96 10.91
C ASP A 67 -2.80 3.87 9.79
N PRO A 68 -3.77 4.83 9.74
CA PRO A 68 -4.84 4.82 8.74
C PRO A 68 -4.32 4.93 7.30
N ARG A 69 -3.21 5.63 7.07
CA ARG A 69 -2.65 5.80 5.72
C ARG A 69 -2.07 4.49 5.21
N VAL A 70 -1.47 3.70 6.10
CA VAL A 70 -0.97 2.36 5.78
C VAL A 70 -2.14 1.43 5.44
N ARG A 71 -3.23 1.45 6.23
CA ARG A 71 -4.43 0.63 5.95
C ARG A 71 -5.01 0.91 4.56
N SER A 72 -5.24 2.18 4.24
CA SER A 72 -5.78 2.56 2.92
C SER A 72 -4.83 2.22 1.79
N ALA A 73 -3.51 2.43 1.96
CA ALA A 73 -2.52 2.06 0.97
C ALA A 73 -2.49 0.54 0.72
N ALA A 74 -2.62 -0.26 1.78
CA ALA A 74 -2.70 -1.72 1.69
C ALA A 74 -3.96 -2.17 0.92
N ALA A 75 -5.12 -1.59 1.24
CA ALA A 75 -6.37 -1.88 0.52
C ALA A 75 -6.26 -1.57 -0.98
N HIS A 76 -5.76 -0.39 -1.35
CA HIS A 76 -5.54 -0.05 -2.76
C HIS A 76 -4.56 -0.99 -3.45
N ALA A 77 -3.45 -1.35 -2.79
CA ALA A 77 -2.47 -2.27 -3.34
C ALA A 77 -3.07 -3.66 -3.58
N LEU A 78 -3.90 -4.17 -2.66
CA LEU A 78 -4.64 -5.42 -2.83
C LEU A 78 -5.63 -5.35 -4.00
N GLY A 79 -6.20 -4.20 -4.33
CA GLY A 79 -6.99 -4.03 -5.56
C GLY A 79 -6.20 -4.41 -6.82
N THR A 80 -4.91 -4.06 -6.85
CA THR A 80 -4.02 -4.33 -7.97
C THR A 80 -3.46 -5.74 -7.96
N VAL A 81 -2.94 -6.21 -6.81
CA VAL A 81 -2.18 -7.47 -6.72
C VAL A 81 -2.99 -8.65 -6.16
N GLY A 82 -4.07 -8.35 -5.45
CA GLY A 82 -4.85 -9.32 -4.68
C GLY A 82 -5.64 -10.27 -5.57
N ARG A 83 -5.90 -11.47 -5.08
CA ARG A 83 -6.66 -12.49 -5.81
C ARG A 83 -8.08 -12.56 -5.25
N GLU A 84 -8.83 -13.60 -5.63
CA GLU A 84 -10.15 -13.85 -5.05
C GLU A 84 -10.11 -13.98 -3.51
N SER A 85 -8.98 -14.44 -2.95
CA SER A 85 -8.71 -14.42 -1.50
C SER A 85 -8.82 -13.03 -0.90
N ALA A 86 -8.11 -12.06 -1.47
CA ALA A 86 -8.12 -10.67 -1.00
C ALA A 86 -9.51 -10.05 -1.07
N ALA A 87 -10.32 -10.40 -2.08
CA ALA A 87 -11.69 -9.89 -2.19
C ALA A 87 -12.56 -10.26 -0.98
N ARG A 88 -12.41 -11.46 -0.40
CA ARG A 88 -13.16 -11.84 0.81
C ARG A 88 -12.78 -11.01 2.02
N VAL A 89 -11.50 -10.66 2.15
CA VAL A 89 -11.01 -9.82 3.25
C VAL A 89 -11.53 -8.39 3.09
N LEU A 90 -11.45 -7.84 1.88
CA LEU A 90 -11.91 -6.49 1.56
C LEU A 90 -13.42 -6.31 1.73
N HIS A 91 -14.23 -7.34 1.46
CA HIS A 91 -15.68 -7.30 1.72
C HIS A 91 -16.03 -6.95 3.18
N GLY A 92 -15.24 -7.43 4.14
CA GLY A 92 -15.45 -7.10 5.55
C GLY A 92 -15.15 -5.64 5.88
N LEU A 93 -14.33 -4.96 5.08
CA LEU A 93 -13.88 -3.59 5.30
C LEU A 93 -14.76 -2.54 4.65
N VAL A 94 -15.65 -2.91 3.74
CA VAL A 94 -16.61 -1.99 3.12
C VAL A 94 -17.51 -1.32 4.16
N MET A 95 -17.75 -1.97 5.30
CA MET A 95 -18.54 -1.42 6.41
C MET A 95 -17.67 -0.90 7.57
N ASP A 96 -16.38 -0.68 7.35
CA ASP A 96 -15.48 -0.17 8.38
C ASP A 96 -15.88 1.26 8.80
N PRO A 97 -15.85 1.59 10.12
CA PRO A 97 -16.15 2.95 10.58
C PRO A 97 -15.18 4.00 10.03
N ASP A 98 -13.97 3.62 9.64
CA ASP A 98 -13.06 4.48 8.90
C ASP A 98 -13.52 4.57 7.44
N SER A 99 -14.24 5.66 7.13
CA SER A 99 -14.78 5.89 5.79
C SER A 99 -13.71 5.87 4.69
N VAL A 100 -12.47 6.23 5.01
CA VAL A 100 -11.37 6.22 4.02
C VAL A 100 -10.95 4.79 3.72
N LEU A 101 -10.89 3.93 4.74
CA LEU A 101 -10.62 2.50 4.57
C LEU A 101 -11.76 1.80 3.83
N ALA A 102 -13.02 2.11 4.19
CA ALA A 102 -14.20 1.57 3.54
C ALA A 102 -14.22 1.88 2.04
N SER A 103 -14.05 3.14 1.65
CA SER A 103 -13.97 3.53 0.23
C SER A 103 -12.79 2.88 -0.49
N ALA A 104 -11.61 2.78 0.17
CA ALA A 104 -10.46 2.10 -0.42
C ALA A 104 -10.74 0.61 -0.66
N ALA A 105 -11.48 -0.05 0.24
CA ALA A 105 -11.87 -1.44 0.09
C ALA A 105 -12.88 -1.64 -1.04
N GLU A 106 -13.90 -0.78 -1.17
CA GLU A 106 -14.84 -0.78 -2.29
C GLU A 106 -14.13 -0.63 -3.64
N GLU A 107 -13.25 0.35 -3.76
CA GLU A 107 -12.45 0.55 -4.97
C GLU A 107 -11.55 -0.65 -5.29
N ALA A 108 -10.97 -1.26 -4.27
CA ALA A 108 -10.12 -2.43 -4.44
C ALA A 108 -10.92 -3.63 -4.93
N LEU A 109 -12.13 -3.84 -4.40
CA LEU A 109 -13.05 -4.89 -4.85
C LEU A 109 -13.48 -4.70 -6.30
N GLU A 110 -13.85 -3.47 -6.68
CA GLU A 110 -14.20 -3.16 -8.07
C GLU A 110 -13.04 -3.51 -9.03
N ARG A 111 -11.81 -3.09 -8.68
CA ARG A 111 -10.61 -3.42 -9.46
C ARG A 111 -10.35 -4.92 -9.56
N ILE A 112 -10.51 -5.67 -8.47
CA ILE A 112 -10.33 -7.12 -8.48
C ILE A 112 -11.41 -7.78 -9.36
N ALA A 113 -12.67 -7.38 -9.20
CA ALA A 113 -13.80 -7.90 -9.97
C ALA A 113 -13.60 -7.68 -11.47
N GLU A 114 -13.23 -6.46 -11.88
CA GLU A 114 -12.94 -6.12 -13.28
C GLU A 114 -11.78 -6.95 -13.82
N ARG A 115 -10.65 -6.98 -13.11
CA ARG A 115 -9.44 -7.68 -13.57
C ARG A 115 -9.64 -9.19 -13.68
N LEU A 116 -10.46 -9.78 -12.82
CA LEU A 116 -10.75 -11.22 -12.82
C LEU A 116 -11.98 -11.59 -13.67
N GLY A 117 -12.72 -10.62 -14.20
CA GLY A 117 -13.99 -10.87 -14.90
C GLY A 117 -15.05 -11.50 -13.98
N ARG A 118 -15.02 -11.15 -12.70
CA ARG A 118 -15.83 -11.71 -11.61
C ARG A 118 -16.72 -10.62 -11.00
N PRO A 119 -17.81 -10.22 -11.67
CA PRO A 119 -18.70 -9.16 -11.17
C PRO A 119 -19.37 -9.51 -9.84
N ASP A 120 -19.40 -10.79 -9.47
CA ASP A 120 -19.83 -11.30 -8.16
C ASP A 120 -18.91 -10.88 -7.00
N LEU A 121 -17.70 -10.36 -7.28
CA LEU A 121 -16.77 -9.83 -6.28
C LEU A 121 -16.92 -8.33 -6.05
N ARG A 122 -17.81 -7.64 -6.77
CA ARG A 122 -18.07 -6.21 -6.56
C ARG A 122 -18.68 -5.97 -5.18
N PRO A 123 -18.46 -4.79 -4.57
CA PRO A 123 -19.19 -4.44 -3.35
C PRO A 123 -20.70 -4.50 -3.65
N GLY A 124 -21.46 -5.14 -2.76
CA GLY A 124 -22.91 -5.28 -2.91
C GLY A 124 -23.56 -3.90 -2.94
N THR A 125 -24.29 -3.59 -4.01
CA THR A 125 -24.95 -2.29 -4.22
C THR A 125 -26.19 -2.07 -3.35
N ASP A 126 -26.54 -3.00 -2.46
CA ASP A 126 -27.68 -2.87 -1.55
C ASP A 126 -27.27 -2.03 -0.33
N TYR A 127 -27.36 -0.70 -0.48
CA TYR A 127 -27.38 0.26 0.63
C TYR A 127 -28.65 1.13 0.57
#